data_AF-A0A359DB04-F1
#
_entry.id   AF-A0A359DB04-F1
#
_cell.length_a   1.000
_cell.length_b   1.000
_cell.length_c   1.000
_cell.angle_alpha   90.00
_cell.angle_beta   90.00
_cell.angle_gamma   90.00
#
_symmetry.space_group_name_H-M   'P 1'
#
loop_
_entity.id
_entity.type
_entity.pdbx_description
1 polymer ?
#
loop_
_entity_poly.entity_id
_entity_poly.type
_entity_poly.pdbx_seq_one_letter_code
_entity_poly.pdbx_strand_id
1 'polypeptide(L)'
;LFIELFKSPQGIHRNLRRMNRYGILGRYLPEFGHIVGQMQHDLFHIYTVDAHTLNLIKHLRKFKWPELAEKFPLASKLIDKLPKPELIYLAGLYHDIGKGRGGDHSELGAVDAEAFCVRHQLPAWDSRLIVWLVQHHLVMSTTAQRKDLSDPQVIHDFAQFVGDQTHLDYLYVLTVADI
;
A
#
# COMPACT_ATOMS: atom_id res chain seq x y z
N LEU A 1 6.95 18.95 -4.54
CA LEU A 1 5.79 18.89 -5.45
C LEU A 1 5.16 17.50 -5.52
N PHE A 2 5.92 16.41 -5.74
CA PHE A 2 5.33 15.06 -5.86
C PHE A 2 4.61 14.59 -4.59
N ILE A 3 5.23 14.73 -3.41
CA ILE A 3 4.58 14.38 -2.12
C ILE A 3 3.28 15.16 -1.90
N GLU A 4 3.21 16.43 -2.32
CA GLU A 4 2.01 17.26 -2.20
C GLU A 4 0.82 16.71 -3.02
N LEU A 5 1.08 15.94 -4.08
CA LEU A 5 0.03 15.24 -4.82
C LEU A 5 -0.74 14.27 -3.91
N PHE A 6 -0.07 13.63 -2.95
CA PHE A 6 -0.65 12.67 -2.02
C PHE A 6 -1.40 13.31 -0.85
N LYS A 7 -1.13 14.59 -0.59
CA LYS A 7 -1.88 15.40 0.39
C LYS A 7 -3.14 16.03 -0.22
N SER A 8 -3.31 15.94 -1.54
CA SER A 8 -4.45 16.55 -2.22
C SER A 8 -5.78 15.95 -1.72
N PRO A 9 -6.77 16.78 -1.37
CA PRO A 9 -8.06 16.29 -0.91
C PRO A 9 -8.82 15.56 -2.01
N GLN A 10 -8.46 15.73 -3.30
CA GLN A 10 -9.11 15.07 -4.43
C GLN A 10 -8.11 14.77 -5.56
N GLY A 11 -8.48 13.84 -6.43
CA GLY A 11 -7.79 13.64 -7.71
C GLY A 11 -6.47 12.87 -7.67
N ILE A 12 -6.03 12.33 -6.53
CA ILE A 12 -4.80 11.53 -6.38
C ILE A 12 -4.73 10.42 -7.45
N HIS A 13 -5.70 9.49 -7.42
CA HIS A 13 -5.79 8.41 -8.41
C HIS A 13 -5.87 8.92 -9.85
N ARG A 14 -6.66 9.97 -10.11
CA ARG A 14 -6.80 10.54 -11.47
C ARG A 14 -5.48 11.08 -11.99
N ASN A 15 -4.71 11.77 -11.15
CA ASN A 15 -3.44 12.35 -11.52
C ASN A 15 -2.38 11.26 -11.72
N LEU A 16 -2.29 10.28 -10.81
CA LEU A 16 -1.38 9.13 -10.98
C LEU A 16 -1.68 8.35 -12.25
N ARG A 17 -2.96 8.09 -12.55
CA ARG A 17 -3.35 7.40 -13.79
C ARG A 17 -2.98 8.19 -15.06
N ARG A 18 -3.06 9.53 -15.02
CA ARG A 18 -2.59 10.39 -16.11
C ARG A 18 -1.07 10.35 -16.24
N MET A 19 -0.36 10.44 -15.11
CA MET A 19 1.10 10.34 -15.09
C MET A 19 1.58 8.99 -15.63
N ASN A 20 0.91 7.88 -15.27
CA ASN A 20 1.22 6.55 -15.79
C ASN A 20 0.96 6.49 -17.30
N ARG A 21 -0.23 6.91 -17.75
CA ARG A 21 -0.61 6.91 -19.18
C ARG A 21 0.38 7.68 -20.07
N TYR A 22 0.92 8.79 -19.59
CA TYR A 22 1.87 9.61 -20.33
C TYR A 22 3.34 9.25 -20.06
N GLY A 23 3.62 8.15 -19.35
CA GLY A 23 4.98 7.70 -19.01
C GLY A 23 5.72 8.59 -18.00
N ILE A 24 5.05 9.62 -17.46
CA ILE A 24 5.62 10.55 -16.48
C ILE A 24 5.92 9.82 -15.17
N LEU A 25 5.01 8.93 -14.74
CA LEU A 25 5.17 8.23 -13.46
C LEU A 25 6.39 7.32 -13.47
N GLY A 26 6.55 6.47 -14.50
CA GLY A 26 7.71 5.59 -14.64
C GLY A 26 9.02 6.33 -14.91
N ARG A 27 8.99 7.53 -15.49
CA ARG A 27 10.21 8.38 -15.60
C ARG A 27 10.59 9.03 -14.28
N TYR A 28 9.61 9.36 -13.43
CA TYR A 28 9.86 9.96 -12.12
C TYR A 28 10.25 8.91 -11.06
N LEU A 29 9.62 7.74 -11.13
CA LEU A 29 9.86 6.56 -10.32
C LEU A 29 10.31 5.42 -11.25
N PRO A 30 11.61 5.31 -11.57
CA PRO A 30 12.13 4.24 -12.44
C PRO A 30 11.67 2.84 -12.02
N GLU A 31 11.65 2.58 -10.71
CA GLU A 31 11.11 1.39 -10.05
C GLU A 31 9.66 1.09 -10.49
N PHE A 32 8.81 2.11 -10.57
CA PHE A 32 7.44 1.96 -11.07
C PHE A 32 7.43 1.72 -12.58
N GLY A 33 8.35 2.33 -13.31
CA GLY A 33 8.52 2.13 -14.75
C GLY A 33 8.78 0.67 -15.14
N HIS A 34 9.46 -0.09 -14.27
CA HIS A 34 9.75 -1.51 -14.50
C HIS A 34 8.51 -2.41 -14.42
N ILE A 35 7.49 -2.00 -13.65
CA ILE A 35 6.27 -2.79 -13.44
C ILE A 35 5.12 -2.41 -14.38
N VAL A 36 5.29 -1.38 -15.23
CA VAL A 36 4.26 -0.96 -16.19
C VAL A 36 4.01 -2.05 -17.22
N GLY A 37 2.77 -2.53 -17.31
CA GLY A 37 2.39 -3.57 -18.26
C GLY A 37 2.82 -4.98 -17.85
N GLN A 38 3.44 -5.13 -16.68
CA GLN A 38 3.88 -6.43 -16.18
C GLN A 38 2.68 -7.20 -15.64
N MET A 39 2.40 -8.39 -16.19
CA MET A 39 1.35 -9.27 -15.69
C MET A 39 1.74 -9.84 -14.32
N GLN A 40 0.76 -9.94 -13.43
CA GLN A 40 0.92 -10.67 -12.18
C GLN A 40 0.80 -12.17 -12.45
N HIS A 41 1.79 -12.95 -12.01
CA HIS A 41 1.75 -14.42 -12.12
C HIS A 41 1.10 -15.05 -10.88
N ASP A 42 -0.12 -14.64 -10.55
CA ASP A 42 -0.94 -15.32 -9.54
C ASP A 42 -2.40 -15.49 -10.00
N LEU A 43 -3.13 -16.35 -9.30
CA LEU A 43 -4.48 -16.80 -9.67
C LEU A 43 -5.59 -15.75 -9.43
N PHE A 44 -5.28 -14.60 -8.83
CA PHE A 44 -6.27 -13.62 -8.38
C PHE A 44 -6.18 -12.27 -9.10
N HIS A 45 -5.08 -11.99 -9.79
CA HIS A 45 -4.84 -10.69 -10.42
C HIS A 45 -5.03 -10.72 -11.94
N ILE A 46 -6.17 -10.19 -12.39
CA ILE A 46 -6.47 -9.91 -13.80
C ILE A 46 -5.79 -8.63 -14.34
N TYR A 47 -5.10 -7.89 -13.46
CA TYR A 47 -4.48 -6.60 -13.76
C TYR A 47 -2.96 -6.73 -13.84
N THR A 48 -2.33 -5.89 -14.65
CA THR A 48 -0.89 -5.66 -14.58
C THR A 48 -0.54 -5.02 -13.23
N VAL A 49 0.70 -5.19 -12.75
CA VAL A 49 1.16 -4.70 -11.44
C VAL A 49 0.87 -3.20 -11.29
N ASP A 50 1.14 -2.39 -12.32
CA ASP A 50 0.85 -0.95 -12.31
C ASP A 50 -0.66 -0.64 -12.25
N ALA A 51 -1.48 -1.38 -12.99
CA ALA A 51 -2.93 -1.20 -12.99
C ALA A 51 -3.56 -1.58 -11.65
N HIS A 52 -3.08 -2.68 -11.05
CA HIS A 52 -3.46 -3.13 -9.72
C HIS A 52 -3.08 -2.09 -8.66
N THR A 53 -1.83 -1.63 -8.65
CA THR A 53 -1.34 -0.58 -7.74
C THR A 53 -2.19 0.70 -7.81
N LEU A 54 -2.53 1.15 -9.02
CA LEU A 54 -3.40 2.32 -9.19
C LEU A 54 -4.84 2.06 -8.72
N ASN A 55 -5.34 0.83 -8.87
CA ASN A 55 -6.68 0.45 -8.40
C ASN A 55 -6.73 0.34 -6.86
N LEU A 56 -5.68 -0.15 -6.21
CA LEU A 56 -5.52 -0.10 -4.75
C LEU A 56 -5.62 1.35 -4.25
N ILE A 57 -4.88 2.28 -4.86
CA ILE A 57 -4.95 3.70 -4.49
C ILE A 57 -6.37 4.25 -4.66
N LYS A 58 -7.07 3.85 -5.73
CA LYS A 58 -8.49 4.20 -5.91
C LYS A 58 -9.37 3.66 -4.78
N HIS A 59 -9.16 2.43 -4.30
CA HIS A 59 -9.91 1.86 -3.18
C HIS A 59 -9.64 2.58 -1.86
N LEU A 60 -8.37 2.83 -1.53
CA LEU A 60 -8.00 3.62 -0.34
C LEU A 60 -8.70 5.00 -0.31
N ARG A 61 -8.85 5.63 -1.49
CA ARG A 61 -9.56 6.90 -1.62
C ARG A 61 -11.07 6.77 -1.46
N LYS A 62 -11.64 5.64 -1.86
CA LYS A 62 -13.08 5.38 -1.81
C LYS A 62 -13.56 4.97 -0.42
N PHE A 63 -12.70 4.53 0.49
CA PHE A 63 -13.12 4.26 1.87
C PHE A 63 -13.74 5.48 2.58
N LYS A 64 -13.44 6.70 2.10
CA LYS A 64 -14.09 7.93 2.59
C LYS A 64 -15.49 8.19 2.01
N TRP A 65 -15.99 7.33 1.12
CA TRP A 65 -17.28 7.50 0.47
C TRP A 65 -18.36 6.68 1.19
N PRO A 66 -19.59 7.21 1.34
CA PRO A 66 -20.67 6.53 2.06
C PRO A 66 -20.95 5.11 1.53
N GLU A 67 -20.92 4.93 0.22
CA GLU A 67 -21.16 3.64 -0.46
C GLU A 67 -20.22 2.52 0.02
N LEU A 68 -18.97 2.86 0.32
CA LEU A 68 -17.97 1.88 0.78
C LEU A 68 -18.00 1.71 2.29
N ALA A 69 -18.53 2.68 3.04
CA ALA A 69 -18.67 2.60 4.48
C ALA A 69 -19.65 1.51 4.92
N GLU A 70 -20.67 1.21 4.11
CA GLU A 70 -21.57 0.08 4.39
C GLU A 70 -20.88 -1.27 4.18
N LYS A 71 -20.07 -1.39 3.12
CA LYS A 71 -19.39 -2.65 2.78
C LYS A 71 -18.15 -2.91 3.65
N PHE A 72 -17.41 -1.87 3.99
CA PHE A 72 -16.15 -1.94 4.74
C PHE A 72 -16.13 -0.93 5.91
N PRO A 73 -17.03 -1.06 6.90
CA PRO A 73 -17.25 -0.06 7.94
C PRO A 73 -16.00 0.23 8.77
N LEU A 74 -15.20 -0.81 9.08
CA LEU A 74 -13.97 -0.63 9.83
C LEU A 74 -12.89 0.11 9.01
N ALA A 75 -12.69 -0.25 7.74
CA ALA A 75 -11.70 0.41 6.89
C ALA A 75 -12.06 1.89 6.65
N SER A 76 -13.35 2.17 6.42
CA SER A 76 -13.88 3.53 6.31
C SER A 76 -13.73 4.35 7.59
N LYS A 77 -13.89 3.73 8.76
CA LYS A 77 -13.65 4.41 10.04
C LYS A 77 -12.16 4.66 10.28
N LEU A 78 -11.29 3.72 9.92
CA LEU A 78 -9.85 3.79 10.18
C LEU A 78 -9.12 4.75 9.23
N ILE A 79 -9.48 4.81 7.95
CA ILE A 79 -8.86 5.73 6.98
C ILE A 79 -8.98 7.21 7.42
N ASP A 80 -10.04 7.57 8.14
CA ASP A 80 -10.24 8.92 8.68
C ASP A 80 -9.51 9.17 10.00
N LYS A 81 -9.06 8.11 10.68
CA LYS A 81 -8.30 8.18 11.92
C LYS A 81 -6.79 8.08 11.72
N LEU A 82 -6.34 7.71 10.53
CA LEU A 82 -4.90 7.66 10.22
C LEU A 82 -4.28 9.04 10.50
N PRO A 83 -3.22 9.13 11.34
CA PRO A 83 -2.57 10.41 11.66
C PRO A 83 -2.10 11.18 10.43
N LYS A 84 -1.62 10.45 9.41
CA LYS A 84 -1.15 10.99 8.12
C LYS A 84 -1.63 10.11 6.96
N PRO A 85 -2.83 10.36 6.41
CA PRO A 85 -3.40 9.53 5.34
C PRO A 85 -2.54 9.44 4.09
N GLU A 86 -1.70 10.43 3.81
CA GLU A 86 -0.78 10.43 2.67
C GLU A 86 0.22 9.27 2.70
N LEU A 87 0.61 8.79 3.88
CA LEU A 87 1.59 7.70 4.02
C LEU A 87 1.05 6.38 3.48
N ILE A 88 -0.26 6.12 3.62
CA ILE A 88 -0.86 4.87 3.11
C ILE A 88 -0.89 4.84 1.58
N TYR A 89 -1.00 6.00 0.93
CA TYR A 89 -0.96 6.10 -0.53
C TYR A 89 0.45 5.92 -1.06
N LEU A 90 1.47 6.40 -0.31
CA LEU A 90 2.88 6.15 -0.63
C LEU A 90 3.23 4.68 -0.44
N ALA A 91 2.85 4.06 0.68
CA ALA A 91 3.02 2.63 0.88
C ALA A 91 2.29 1.81 -0.21
N GLY A 92 1.04 2.16 -0.51
CA GLY A 92 0.27 1.52 -1.58
C GLY A 92 0.90 1.64 -2.97
N LEU A 93 1.64 2.73 -3.25
CA LEU A 93 2.37 2.87 -4.52
C LEU A 93 3.56 1.91 -4.65
N TYR A 94 4.13 1.49 -3.52
CA TYR A 94 5.35 0.67 -3.45
C TYR A 94 5.10 -0.80 -3.07
N HIS A 95 3.93 -1.15 -2.54
CA HIS A 95 3.69 -2.47 -1.93
C HIS A 95 4.10 -3.65 -2.85
N ASP A 96 3.82 -3.53 -4.15
CA ASP A 96 4.05 -4.56 -5.16
C ASP A 96 5.21 -4.26 -6.12
N ILE A 97 5.96 -3.17 -5.90
CA ILE A 97 6.92 -2.64 -6.88
C ILE A 97 8.12 -3.58 -7.11
N GLY A 98 8.38 -4.48 -6.18
CA GLY A 98 9.44 -5.49 -6.28
C GLY A 98 9.09 -6.66 -7.19
N LYS A 99 7.85 -6.79 -7.69
CA LYS A 99 7.40 -7.97 -8.46
C LYS A 99 8.23 -8.19 -9.73
N GLY A 100 8.61 -9.44 -9.98
CA GLY A 100 9.39 -9.86 -11.16
C GLY A 100 10.88 -9.54 -11.15
N ARG A 101 11.43 -9.06 -10.03
CA ARG A 101 12.87 -8.84 -9.86
C ARG A 101 13.65 -10.08 -9.35
N GLY A 102 12.92 -11.16 -9.00
CA GLY A 102 13.48 -12.36 -8.38
C GLY A 102 13.77 -12.14 -6.89
N GLY A 103 13.37 -13.09 -6.04
CA GLY A 103 13.40 -12.93 -4.57
C GLY A 103 12.06 -12.46 -4.00
N ASP A 104 12.07 -12.03 -2.72
CA ASP A 104 10.87 -11.50 -2.06
C ASP A 104 10.59 -10.07 -2.51
N HIS A 105 9.46 -9.88 -3.20
CA HIS A 105 9.07 -8.58 -3.74
C HIS A 105 8.77 -7.54 -2.66
N SER A 106 8.36 -7.97 -1.46
CA SER A 106 8.07 -7.09 -0.33
C SER A 106 9.37 -6.51 0.22
N GLU A 107 10.41 -7.34 0.37
CA GLU A 107 11.74 -6.90 0.80
C GLU A 107 12.39 -5.97 -0.22
N LEU A 108 12.31 -6.32 -1.51
CA LEU A 108 12.83 -5.46 -2.59
C LEU A 108 12.07 -4.14 -2.68
N GLY A 109 10.75 -4.17 -2.56
CA GLY A 109 9.92 -2.97 -2.53
C GLY A 109 10.23 -2.08 -1.33
N ALA A 110 10.55 -2.66 -0.17
CA ALA A 110 10.91 -1.93 1.03
C ALA A 110 12.22 -1.13 0.84
N VAL A 111 13.22 -1.73 0.17
CA VAL A 111 14.46 -1.03 -0.21
C VAL A 111 14.18 0.15 -1.14
N ASP A 112 13.35 -0.03 -2.16
CA ASP A 112 12.98 1.06 -3.08
C ASP A 112 12.20 2.17 -2.35
N ALA A 113 11.29 1.79 -1.45
CA ALA A 113 10.51 2.71 -0.64
C ALA A 113 11.40 3.53 0.30
N GLU A 114 12.42 2.91 0.91
CA GLU A 114 13.40 3.61 1.75
C GLU A 114 14.19 4.64 0.92
N ALA A 115 14.71 4.23 -0.23
CA ALA A 115 15.42 5.12 -1.15
C ALA A 115 14.55 6.29 -1.61
N PHE A 116 13.26 6.04 -1.88
CA PHE A 116 12.29 7.08 -2.18
C PHE A 116 12.09 8.05 -1.02
N CYS A 117 11.94 7.55 0.21
CA CYS A 117 11.77 8.36 1.40
C CYS A 117 12.96 9.29 1.64
N VAL A 118 14.19 8.78 1.48
CA VAL A 118 15.43 9.56 1.56
C VAL A 118 15.47 10.65 0.49
N ARG A 119 15.21 10.28 -0.77
CA ARG A 119 15.16 11.22 -1.91
C ARG A 119 14.16 12.36 -1.71
N HIS A 120 13.07 12.10 -1.00
CA HIS A 120 12.01 13.08 -0.71
C HIS A 120 12.13 13.74 0.65
N GLN A 121 13.19 13.44 1.42
CA GLN A 121 13.46 14.01 2.74
C GLN A 121 12.27 13.83 3.69
N LEU A 122 11.63 12.65 3.63
CA LEU A 122 10.52 12.36 4.53
C LEU A 122 11.03 12.21 5.98
N PRO A 123 10.22 12.60 6.97
CA PRO A 123 10.57 12.39 8.37
C PRO A 123 10.91 10.92 8.65
N ALA A 124 11.86 10.69 9.55
CA ALA A 124 12.35 9.35 9.82
C ALA A 124 11.24 8.39 10.30
N TRP A 125 10.28 8.87 11.08
CA TRP A 125 9.14 8.07 11.51
C TRP A 125 8.22 7.70 10.34
N ASP A 126 7.87 8.67 9.49
CA ASP A 126 7.03 8.46 8.30
C ASP A 126 7.68 7.44 7.35
N SER A 127 8.99 7.55 7.19
CA SER A 127 9.80 6.67 6.34
C SER A 127 9.78 5.23 6.86
N ARG A 128 10.02 5.03 8.16
CA ARG A 128 9.96 3.70 8.79
C ARG A 128 8.58 3.06 8.64
N LEU A 129 7.51 3.82 8.83
CA LEU A 129 6.15 3.30 8.65
C LEU A 129 5.88 2.87 7.21
N ILE A 130 6.25 3.70 6.21
CA ILE A 130 6.08 3.34 4.80
C ILE A 130 6.84 2.06 4.46
N VAL A 131 8.13 2.00 4.83
CA VAL A 131 9.00 0.85 4.56
C VAL A 131 8.46 -0.41 5.22
N TRP A 132 8.04 -0.32 6.49
CA TRP A 132 7.45 -1.44 7.22
C TRP A 132 6.15 -1.94 6.57
N LEU A 133 5.27 -1.02 6.15
CA LEU A 133 4.03 -1.39 5.46
C LEU A 133 4.29 -2.09 4.13
N VAL A 134 5.25 -1.60 3.33
CA VAL A 134 5.64 -2.24 2.07
C VAL A 134 6.23 -3.62 2.32
N GLN A 135 7.12 -3.75 3.30
CA GLN A 135 7.74 -5.03 3.62
C GLN A 135 6.74 -6.08 4.14
N HIS A 136 5.69 -5.64 4.82
CA HIS A 136 4.78 -6.53 5.55
C HIS A 136 3.33 -6.49 5.08
N HIS A 137 3.05 -5.96 3.89
CA HIS A 137 1.69 -5.81 3.36
C HIS A 137 0.93 -7.15 3.26
N LEU A 138 1.63 -8.27 3.09
CA LEU A 138 1.03 -9.61 3.04
C LEU A 138 0.76 -10.24 4.40
N VAL A 139 1.30 -9.70 5.50
CA VAL A 139 1.27 -10.37 6.81
C VAL A 139 -0.15 -10.56 7.31
N MET A 140 -1.00 -9.55 7.15
CA MET A 140 -2.40 -9.63 7.59
C MET A 140 -3.22 -10.59 6.72
N SER A 141 -3.15 -10.48 5.39
CA SER A 141 -3.89 -11.36 4.49
C SER A 141 -3.46 -12.82 4.67
N THR A 142 -2.15 -13.07 4.78
CA THR A 142 -1.60 -14.40 5.03
C THR A 142 -2.05 -14.96 6.37
N THR A 143 -2.03 -14.15 7.44
CA THR A 143 -2.51 -14.58 8.76
C THR A 143 -4.00 -14.91 8.74
N ALA A 144 -4.83 -14.04 8.15
CA ALA A 144 -6.27 -14.23 8.08
C ALA A 144 -6.71 -15.42 7.22
N GLN A 145 -5.95 -15.74 6.17
CA GLN A 145 -6.32 -16.79 5.21
C GLN A 145 -5.65 -18.15 5.47
N ARG A 146 -4.49 -18.17 6.13
CA ARG A 146 -3.66 -19.39 6.26
C ARG A 146 -3.41 -19.86 7.70
N LYS A 147 -3.80 -19.09 8.72
CA LYS A 147 -3.63 -19.49 10.12
C LYS A 147 -4.97 -19.71 10.81
N ASP A 148 -4.96 -20.46 11.91
CA ASP A 148 -6.13 -20.67 12.76
C ASP A 148 -6.34 -19.46 13.69
N LEU A 149 -7.40 -18.69 13.44
CA LEU A 149 -7.74 -17.51 14.23
C LEU A 149 -8.44 -17.84 15.56
N SER A 150 -8.80 -19.11 15.78
CA SER A 150 -9.33 -19.58 17.06
C SER A 150 -8.21 -19.87 18.07
N ASP A 151 -6.97 -20.04 17.61
CA ASP A 151 -5.79 -20.19 18.45
C ASP A 151 -5.35 -18.82 19.01
N PRO A 152 -5.42 -18.59 20.34
CA PRO A 152 -4.98 -17.35 20.96
C PRO A 152 -3.51 -17.03 20.72
N GLN A 153 -2.65 -18.04 20.50
CA GLN A 153 -1.23 -17.83 20.24
C GLN A 153 -1.01 -17.14 18.89
N VAL A 154 -1.78 -17.49 17.87
CA VAL A 154 -1.71 -16.84 16.54
C VAL A 154 -2.05 -15.36 16.65
N ILE A 155 -3.09 -15.02 17.43
CA ILE A 155 -3.49 -13.64 17.67
C ILE A 155 -2.43 -12.89 18.48
N HIS A 156 -1.85 -13.54 19.49
CA HIS A 156 -0.79 -12.96 20.31
C HIS A 156 0.47 -12.66 19.49
N ASP A 157 0.95 -13.62 18.70
CA ASP A 157 2.14 -13.46 17.85
C ASP A 157 1.94 -12.34 16.81
N PHE A 158 0.76 -12.28 16.19
CA PHE A 158 0.42 -11.21 15.26
C PHE A 158 0.40 -9.85 15.95
N ALA A 159 -0.22 -9.74 17.13
CA ALA A 159 -0.25 -8.50 17.89
C ALA A 159 1.15 -8.05 18.33
N GLN A 160 2.00 -8.98 18.77
CA GLN A 160 3.40 -8.69 19.11
C GLN A 160 4.20 -8.20 17.88
N PHE A 161 3.99 -8.82 16.72
CA PHE A 161 4.65 -8.43 15.48
C PHE A 161 4.23 -7.02 15.01
N VAL A 162 2.93 -6.72 15.04
CA VAL A 162 2.42 -5.41 14.62
C VAL A 162 2.80 -4.31 15.62
N GLY A 163 2.91 -4.65 16.91
CA GLY A 163 3.45 -3.79 17.95
C GLY A 163 2.48 -2.75 18.49
N ASP A 164 1.89 -1.92 17.63
CA ASP A 164 1.00 -0.84 18.05
C ASP A 164 -0.23 -0.62 17.13
N GLN A 165 -1.20 0.13 17.66
CA GLN A 165 -2.46 0.42 16.97
C GLN A 165 -2.26 1.19 15.66
N THR A 166 -1.24 2.03 15.56
CA THR A 166 -0.98 2.80 14.33
C THR A 166 -0.57 1.85 13.22
N HIS A 167 0.42 0.99 13.45
CA HIS A 167 0.82 -0.03 12.48
C HIS A 167 -0.36 -0.93 12.10
N LEU A 168 -1.18 -1.34 13.08
CA LEU A 168 -2.36 -2.16 12.83
C LEU A 168 -3.38 -1.46 11.92
N ASP A 169 -3.69 -0.19 12.19
CA ASP A 169 -4.67 0.58 11.43
C ASP A 169 -4.23 0.78 9.98
N TYR A 170 -2.95 1.14 9.77
CA TYR A 170 -2.41 1.28 8.41
C TYR A 170 -2.37 -0.06 7.67
N LEU A 171 -1.89 -1.13 8.31
CA LEU A 171 -1.81 -2.46 7.71
C LEU A 171 -3.20 -2.98 7.35
N TYR A 172 -4.18 -2.81 8.24
CA TYR A 172 -5.57 -3.20 7.98
C TYR A 172 -6.15 -2.49 6.77
N VAL A 173 -6.05 -1.16 6.75
CA VAL A 173 -6.63 -0.37 5.65
C VAL A 173 -5.94 -0.68 4.32
N LEU A 174 -4.62 -0.90 4.33
CA LEU A 174 -3.87 -1.31 3.14
C LEU A 174 -4.34 -2.68 2.64
N THR A 175 -4.43 -3.66 3.54
CA THR A 175 -4.84 -5.04 3.22
C THR A 175 -6.25 -5.09 2.63
N VAL A 176 -7.21 -4.35 3.20
CA VAL A 176 -8.60 -4.33 2.69
C VAL A 176 -8.71 -3.60 1.34
N ALA A 177 -7.81 -2.66 1.02
CA ALA A 177 -7.80 -2.01 -0.29
C ALA A 177 -7.20 -2.87 -1.40
N ASP A 178 -6.30 -3.77 -1.01
CA ASP A 178 -5.51 -4.64 -1.88
C ASP A 178 -6.31 -5.85 -2.40
N ILE A 179 -7.12 -6.45 -1.52
CA ILE A 179 -8.01 -7.59 -1.79
C ILE A 179 -9.31 -7.15 -2.48
#